data_AF-A0A372ICN5-F1
#
_entry.id   AF-A0A372ICN5-F1
#
_cell.length_a   1.000
_cell.length_b   1.000
_cell.length_c   1.000
_cell.angle_alpha   90.00
_cell.angle_beta   90.00
_cell.angle_gamma   90.00
#
_symmetry.space_group_name_H-M   'P 1'
#
loop_
_entity.id
_entity.type
_entity.pdbx_description
1 polymer ?
#
loop_
_entity_poly.entity_id
_entity_poly.type
_entity_poly.pdbx_seq_one_letter_code
_entity_poly.pdbx_strand_id
1 'polypeptide(L)'
;MSGPSITYSEDQAEAHDRLTEALRAMGVDLDAETLLPAEEGKAKVMAVIGKAGSGKTMLLAALVKALEAAGVELVSGDWEGRRRKDRRTLAVLAPTNKAASVLRRRGVPATTIHRILYTPVYDPEYEKVAEWLAGQGERPAIAALTDAALDRAKVVYEAHKSVPAALASAGLRGSDFITGWKRREDPLDIGFVDESSMLDQKQLDDLREIFPMLVLFGDPAQLAPVGQSGEMVFDKLDPQAQLRLGRIHRQEADNPILDLAHALGDPDLGFADFERMVEAAARRDPRVVVAPRADSDLMARSPVLVWRNATRIRLIRAFRLAHAAPEDALLPGEPLICDGIELPVKHRKKRIDLEARGLIKGAQVVYMGPGRKPGFSRLHVVGAESPQLSAASIVKIEKPGEEEPFIPYAARMGATFLHGAAVTIHKAQGSQWRDVQVFSPDIYAASRTGRMEAGQALWKRLAYVAITRAEERLIWITRYMLSKPQAALGTDDLVAPVAPLTLETEDAQ
;
A
#
# COMPACT_ATOMS: atom_id res chain seq x y z
N MET A 1 -27.70 15.54 -13.56
CA MET A 1 -28.16 14.59 -12.53
C MET A 1 -27.35 14.86 -11.27
N SER A 2 -27.95 15.52 -10.28
CA SER A 2 -27.29 15.75 -8.98
C SER A 2 -27.12 14.42 -8.27
N GLY A 3 -25.88 14.05 -7.96
CA GLY A 3 -25.59 12.88 -7.12
C GLY A 3 -26.23 13.03 -5.72
N PRO A 4 -26.31 11.94 -4.94
CA PRO A 4 -26.86 12.00 -3.58
C PRO A 4 -26.09 13.05 -2.74
N SER A 5 -26.82 13.94 -2.08
CA SER A 5 -26.25 14.96 -1.20
C SER A 5 -25.53 14.30 -0.03
N ILE A 6 -24.21 14.49 0.06
CA ILE A 6 -23.41 13.99 1.18
C ILE A 6 -23.89 14.67 2.45
N THR A 7 -24.26 13.89 3.46
CA THR A 7 -24.67 14.41 4.77
C THR A 7 -23.53 14.19 5.76
N TYR A 8 -22.89 15.29 6.18
CA TYR A 8 -21.81 15.26 7.17
C TYR A 8 -22.36 15.09 8.60
N SER A 9 -21.55 14.49 9.48
CA SER A 9 -21.70 14.70 10.93
C SER A 9 -21.24 16.11 11.32
N GLU A 10 -21.55 16.55 12.54
CA GLU A 10 -21.23 17.90 13.02
C GLU A 10 -19.73 18.22 12.95
N ASP A 11 -18.89 17.29 13.41
CA ASP A 11 -17.43 17.39 13.35
C ASP A 11 -16.87 17.36 11.91
N GLN A 12 -17.50 16.61 11.00
CA GLN A 12 -17.15 16.60 9.58
C GLN A 12 -17.53 17.89 8.89
N ALA A 13 -18.69 18.47 9.23
CA ALA A 13 -19.13 19.75 8.73
C ALA A 13 -18.19 20.86 9.23
N GLU A 14 -17.85 20.88 10.52
CA GLU A 14 -16.87 21.82 11.06
C GLU A 14 -15.50 21.68 10.37
N ALA A 15 -15.02 20.45 10.20
CA ALA A 15 -13.75 20.21 9.49
C ALA A 15 -13.81 20.68 8.03
N HIS A 16 -14.92 20.42 7.34
CA HIS A 16 -15.16 20.90 5.97
C HIS A 16 -15.14 22.43 5.90
N ASP A 17 -15.86 23.11 6.79
CA ASP A 17 -15.99 24.57 6.80
C ASP A 17 -14.64 25.24 7.08
N ARG A 18 -13.89 24.73 8.06
CA ARG A 18 -12.56 25.26 8.39
C ARG A 18 -11.53 25.04 7.27
N LEU A 19 -11.62 23.93 6.54
CA LEU A 19 -10.79 23.69 5.36
C LEU A 19 -11.20 24.61 4.20
N THR A 20 -12.51 24.80 3.99
CA THR A 20 -13.04 25.69 2.95
C THR A 20 -12.63 27.14 3.22
N GLU A 21 -12.70 27.60 4.47
CA GLU A 21 -12.22 28.93 4.86
C GLU A 21 -10.70 29.08 4.62
N ALA A 22 -9.93 28.04 4.94
CA ALA A 22 -8.48 28.04 4.69
C ALA A 22 -8.14 28.11 3.19
N LEU A 23 -8.90 27.40 2.35
CA LEU A 23 -8.78 27.44 0.89
C LEU A 23 -9.22 28.80 0.33
N ARG A 24 -10.31 29.38 0.85
CA ARG A 24 -10.78 30.72 0.47
C ARG A 24 -9.73 31.78 0.76
N ALA A 25 -9.08 31.71 1.93
CA ALA A 25 -8.02 32.64 2.32
C ALA A 25 -6.79 32.60 1.39
N MET A 26 -6.61 31.52 0.61
CA MET A 26 -5.56 31.41 -0.41
C MET A 26 -6.11 31.57 -1.84
N GLY A 27 -7.32 32.11 -2.01
CA GLY A 27 -7.91 32.41 -3.31
C GLY A 27 -8.63 31.24 -3.99
N VAL A 28 -9.05 30.21 -3.26
CA VAL A 28 -9.86 29.10 -3.79
C VAL A 28 -11.19 29.06 -3.05
N ASP A 29 -12.25 29.60 -3.66
CA ASP A 29 -13.59 29.62 -3.07
C ASP A 29 -14.43 28.45 -3.61
N LEU A 30 -14.65 27.45 -2.76
CA LEU A 30 -15.44 26.27 -3.12
C LEU A 30 -16.94 26.56 -3.20
N ASP A 31 -17.45 27.56 -2.46
CA ASP A 31 -18.88 27.87 -2.43
C ASP A 31 -19.28 28.72 -3.65
N ALA A 32 -18.41 29.64 -4.05
CA ALA A 32 -18.60 30.50 -5.22
C ALA A 32 -18.06 29.88 -6.53
N GLU A 33 -17.35 28.75 -6.45
CA GLU A 33 -16.61 28.13 -7.56
C GLU A 33 -15.69 29.13 -8.28
N THR A 34 -14.96 29.94 -7.51
CA THR A 34 -14.07 30.98 -8.05
C THR A 34 -12.61 30.76 -7.64
N LEU A 35 -11.71 31.05 -8.58
CA LEU A 35 -10.26 30.95 -8.38
C LEU A 35 -9.62 32.32 -8.57
N LEU A 36 -8.82 32.72 -7.59
CA LEU A 36 -7.90 33.85 -7.68
C LEU A 36 -6.47 33.31 -7.82
N PRO A 37 -5.55 34.07 -8.43
CA PRO A 37 -4.14 33.73 -8.43
C PRO A 37 -3.64 33.45 -7.01
N ALA A 38 -2.72 32.50 -6.86
CA ALA A 38 -2.11 32.23 -5.56
C ALA A 38 -1.40 33.49 -5.05
N GLU A 39 -1.80 33.98 -3.88
CA GLU A 39 -1.07 35.04 -3.18
C GLU A 39 0.15 34.45 -2.46
N GLU A 40 1.26 35.19 -2.44
CA GLU A 40 2.43 34.82 -1.64
C GLU A 40 2.11 34.95 -0.15
N GLY A 41 1.69 33.84 0.46
CA GLY A 41 1.32 33.73 1.87
C GLY A 41 2.19 32.75 2.65
N LYS A 42 2.06 32.76 3.97
CA LYS A 42 2.71 31.75 4.83
C LYS A 42 2.13 30.38 4.53
N ALA A 43 3.01 29.38 4.36
CA ALA A 43 2.60 28.00 4.21
C ALA A 43 1.68 27.57 5.36
N LYS A 44 0.54 26.98 5.02
CA LYS A 44 -0.49 26.55 5.96
C LYS A 44 -0.61 25.03 5.93
N VAL A 45 -0.52 24.42 7.10
CA VAL A 45 -0.63 22.98 7.29
C VAL A 45 -1.79 22.70 8.24
N MET A 46 -2.72 21.86 7.82
CA MET A 46 -3.85 21.42 8.64
C MET A 46 -3.91 19.89 8.64
N ALA A 47 -4.49 19.29 9.68
CA ALA A 47 -4.63 17.85 9.79
C ALA A 47 -6.06 17.46 10.17
N VAL A 48 -6.68 16.59 9.38
CA VAL A 48 -7.93 15.90 9.69
C VAL A 48 -7.58 14.55 10.33
N ILE A 49 -7.84 14.45 11.63
CA ILE A 49 -7.44 13.33 12.48
C ILE A 49 -8.68 12.57 12.92
N GLY A 50 -8.71 11.26 12.73
CA GLY A 50 -9.84 10.44 13.18
C GLY A 50 -9.53 8.96 13.10
N LYS A 51 -10.24 8.14 13.87
CA LYS A 51 -10.09 6.68 13.86
C LYS A 51 -10.78 6.05 12.64
N ALA A 52 -10.69 4.73 12.49
CA ALA A 52 -11.47 3.98 11.52
C ALA A 52 -12.97 4.25 11.73
N GLY A 53 -13.74 4.37 10.65
CA GLY A 53 -15.17 4.73 10.72
C GLY A 53 -15.46 6.23 10.92
N SER A 54 -14.45 7.11 10.97
CA SER A 54 -14.66 8.56 11.13
C SER A 54 -14.98 9.32 9.82
N GLY A 55 -14.95 8.64 8.67
CA GLY A 55 -15.27 9.25 7.37
C GLY A 55 -14.19 10.11 6.71
N LYS A 56 -12.95 10.13 7.21
CA LYS A 56 -11.83 10.91 6.63
C LYS A 56 -11.72 10.80 5.11
N THR A 57 -11.68 9.57 4.61
CA THR A 57 -11.50 9.32 3.17
C THR A 57 -12.71 9.79 2.34
N MET A 58 -13.91 9.79 2.93
CA MET A 58 -15.10 10.35 2.29
C MET A 58 -14.98 11.88 2.21
N LEU A 59 -14.62 12.53 3.32
CA LEU A 59 -14.40 13.99 3.37
C LEU A 59 -13.30 14.42 2.37
N LEU A 60 -12.18 13.70 2.31
CA LEU A 60 -11.11 13.93 1.33
C LEU A 60 -11.66 13.86 -0.10
N ALA A 61 -12.39 12.80 -0.44
CA ALA A 61 -12.93 12.62 -1.78
C ALA A 61 -13.97 13.70 -2.15
N ALA A 62 -14.77 14.15 -1.18
CA ALA A 62 -15.72 15.24 -1.38
C ALA A 62 -15.02 16.58 -1.66
N LEU A 63 -13.99 16.92 -0.87
CA LEU A 63 -13.18 18.13 -1.07
C LEU A 63 -12.45 18.12 -2.42
N VAL A 64 -11.89 16.97 -2.84
CA VAL A 64 -11.26 16.85 -4.16
C VAL A 64 -12.26 17.15 -5.28
N LYS A 65 -13.48 16.60 -5.19
CA LYS A 65 -14.54 16.86 -6.18
C LYS A 65 -14.96 18.33 -6.21
N ALA A 66 -15.06 18.97 -5.04
CA ALA A 66 -15.38 20.39 -4.94
C ALA A 66 -14.27 21.26 -5.55
N LEU A 67 -13.00 20.94 -5.30
CA LEU A 67 -11.85 21.62 -5.90
C LEU A 67 -11.82 21.48 -7.42
N GLU A 68 -12.08 20.28 -7.93
CA GLU A 68 -12.17 20.03 -9.38
C GLU A 68 -13.34 20.81 -10.02
N ALA A 69 -14.50 20.85 -9.36
CA ALA A 69 -15.65 21.64 -9.81
C ALA A 69 -15.36 23.15 -9.85
N ALA A 70 -14.61 23.66 -8.86
CA ALA A 70 -14.12 25.05 -8.84
C ALA A 70 -13.03 25.33 -9.90
N GLY A 71 -12.58 24.32 -10.65
CA GLY A 71 -11.60 24.47 -11.74
C GLY A 71 -10.13 24.26 -11.34
N VAL A 72 -9.87 23.72 -10.14
CA VAL A 72 -8.50 23.36 -9.73
C VAL A 72 -8.04 22.13 -10.49
N GLU A 73 -6.88 22.22 -11.14
CA GLU A 73 -6.36 21.13 -11.95
C GLU A 73 -5.61 20.08 -11.11
N LEU A 74 -5.89 18.80 -11.37
CA LEU A 74 -5.26 17.69 -10.65
C LEU A 74 -3.88 17.38 -11.25
N VAL A 75 -2.86 17.35 -10.39
CA VAL A 75 -1.48 17.01 -10.75
C VAL A 75 -1.20 15.55 -10.45
N SER A 76 -0.55 14.87 -11.39
CA SER A 76 -0.09 13.51 -11.24
C SER A 76 1.43 13.43 -11.35
N GLY A 77 2.04 12.36 -10.84
CA GLY A 77 3.49 12.17 -10.93
C GLY A 77 4.04 11.99 -12.36
N ASP A 78 3.19 11.92 -13.38
CA ASP A 78 3.58 11.82 -14.80
C ASP A 78 3.20 13.05 -15.64
N TRP A 79 2.27 13.88 -15.16
CA TRP A 79 1.76 15.02 -15.90
C TRP A 79 1.42 16.16 -14.96
N GLU A 80 2.11 17.27 -15.18
CA GLU A 80 1.98 18.48 -14.38
C GLU A 80 1.44 19.66 -15.21
N GLY A 81 1.33 19.54 -16.54
CA GLY A 81 0.98 20.67 -17.43
C GLY A 81 2.04 21.79 -17.44
N ARG A 82 1.85 22.83 -18.25
CA ARG A 82 2.75 24.02 -18.23
C ARG A 82 2.35 24.98 -17.11
N ARG A 83 3.34 25.58 -16.44
CA ARG A 83 3.13 26.58 -15.39
C ARG A 83 2.47 27.83 -15.98
N ARG A 84 1.33 28.26 -15.42
CA ARG A 84 0.60 29.49 -15.77
C ARG A 84 0.21 30.22 -14.49
N LYS A 85 0.13 31.56 -14.52
CA LYS A 85 -0.05 32.39 -13.31
C LYS A 85 -1.44 32.27 -12.68
N ASP A 86 -2.44 31.96 -13.49
CA ASP A 86 -3.86 31.79 -13.16
C ASP A 86 -4.23 30.35 -12.78
N ARG A 87 -3.29 29.42 -12.94
CA ARG A 87 -3.55 27.99 -12.78
C ARG A 87 -3.38 27.55 -11.32
N ARG A 88 -4.47 27.07 -10.73
CA ARG A 88 -4.49 26.42 -9.42
C ARG A 88 -4.33 24.92 -9.57
N THR A 89 -3.58 24.29 -8.66
CA THR A 89 -3.29 22.85 -8.77
C THR A 89 -3.47 22.11 -7.46
N LEU A 90 -3.94 20.87 -7.55
CA LEU A 90 -4.08 19.95 -6.42
C LEU A 90 -3.31 18.66 -6.69
N ALA A 91 -2.45 18.26 -5.77
CA ALA A 91 -1.84 16.94 -5.75
C ALA A 91 -2.40 16.12 -4.58
N VAL A 92 -2.99 14.96 -4.88
CA VAL A 92 -3.44 14.00 -3.87
C VAL A 92 -2.39 12.91 -3.71
N LEU A 93 -1.90 12.73 -2.49
CA LEU A 93 -0.72 11.97 -2.16
C LEU A 93 -1.04 10.89 -1.14
N ALA A 94 -0.30 9.78 -1.20
CA ALA A 94 -0.29 8.76 -0.16
C ALA A 94 1.13 8.19 0.04
N PRO A 95 1.47 7.67 1.24
CA PRO A 95 2.78 7.10 1.51
C PRO A 95 3.05 5.81 0.73
N THR A 96 2.00 5.06 0.36
CA THR A 96 2.13 3.78 -0.35
C THR A 96 1.33 3.77 -1.65
N ASN A 97 1.80 2.96 -2.62
CA ASN A 97 1.09 2.74 -3.88
C ASN A 97 -0.31 2.15 -3.65
N LYS A 98 -0.47 1.32 -2.61
CA LYS A 98 -1.74 0.69 -2.27
C LYS A 98 -2.75 1.72 -1.74
N ALA A 99 -2.34 2.57 -0.81
CA ALA A 99 -3.20 3.66 -0.31
C ALA A 99 -3.62 4.61 -1.45
N ALA A 100 -2.69 5.01 -2.32
CA ALA A 100 -3.02 5.79 -3.52
C ALA A 100 -4.02 5.06 -4.44
N SER A 101 -3.87 3.74 -4.60
CA SER A 101 -4.82 2.94 -5.39
C SER A 101 -6.22 2.85 -4.77
N VAL A 102 -6.34 2.85 -3.45
CA VAL A 102 -7.63 2.85 -2.75
C VAL A 102 -8.38 4.14 -3.06
N LEU A 103 -7.68 5.29 -3.03
CA LEU A 103 -8.23 6.58 -3.43
C LEU A 103 -8.65 6.60 -4.91
N ARG A 104 -7.81 6.07 -5.82
CA ARG A 104 -8.14 5.98 -7.25
C ARG A 104 -9.40 5.19 -7.53
N ARG A 105 -9.63 4.07 -6.81
CA ARG A 105 -10.88 3.29 -6.91
C ARG A 105 -12.12 4.08 -6.48
N ARG A 106 -11.95 5.15 -5.71
CA ARG A 106 -13.03 6.08 -5.29
C ARG A 106 -13.14 7.30 -6.21
N GLY A 107 -12.46 7.30 -7.35
CA GLY A 107 -12.47 8.39 -8.32
C GLY A 107 -11.53 9.55 -7.98
N VAL A 108 -10.63 9.39 -7.01
CA VAL A 108 -9.65 10.42 -6.62
C VAL A 108 -8.29 10.11 -7.27
N PRO A 109 -7.76 10.94 -8.17
CA PRO A 109 -6.48 10.69 -8.82
C PRO A 109 -5.32 10.95 -7.84
N ALA A 110 -4.94 9.91 -7.11
CA ALA A 110 -3.85 9.95 -6.14
C ALA A 110 -2.54 9.32 -6.67
N THR A 111 -1.41 9.83 -6.18
CA THR A 111 -0.05 9.31 -6.43
C THR A 111 0.71 9.11 -5.13
N THR A 112 1.91 8.54 -5.17
CA THR A 112 2.75 8.42 -3.97
C THR A 112 3.51 9.71 -3.68
N ILE A 113 3.71 10.01 -2.40
CA ILE A 113 4.52 11.15 -1.93
C ILE A 113 5.91 11.11 -2.58
N HIS A 114 6.53 9.93 -2.58
CA HIS A 114 7.86 9.73 -3.11
C HIS A 114 7.97 10.10 -4.60
N ARG A 115 6.94 9.83 -5.41
CA ARG A 115 6.92 10.14 -6.84
C ARG A 115 6.78 11.65 -7.12
N ILE A 116 6.23 12.40 -6.18
CA ILE A 116 6.08 13.86 -6.29
C ILE A 116 7.30 14.59 -5.74
N LEU A 117 7.85 14.12 -4.63
CA LEU A 117 8.99 14.76 -3.97
C LEU A 117 10.34 14.45 -4.62
N TYR A 118 10.53 13.25 -5.18
CA TYR A 118 11.87 12.76 -5.47
C TYR A 118 12.00 12.17 -6.88
N THR A 119 13.12 12.50 -7.52
CA THR A 119 13.60 11.86 -8.74
C THR A 119 14.82 10.99 -8.40
N PRO A 120 14.85 9.71 -8.79
CA PRO A 120 16.00 8.85 -8.50
C PRO A 120 17.25 9.33 -9.23
N VAL A 121 18.36 9.43 -8.51
CA VAL A 121 19.71 9.60 -9.08
C VAL A 121 20.40 8.24 -8.98
N TYR A 122 20.76 7.69 -10.13
CA TYR A 122 21.44 6.40 -10.21
C TYR A 122 22.96 6.59 -10.10
N ASP A 123 23.63 5.62 -9.46
CA ASP A 123 25.08 5.48 -9.44
C ASP A 123 25.57 5.31 -10.88
N PRO A 124 26.62 6.06 -11.31
CA PRO A 124 27.29 5.77 -12.57
C PRO A 124 27.76 4.31 -12.69
N GLU A 125 28.05 3.61 -11.59
CA GLU A 125 28.36 2.18 -11.58
C GLU A 125 27.21 1.32 -12.09
N TYR A 126 25.95 1.73 -11.91
CA TYR A 126 24.80 1.03 -12.48
C TYR A 126 24.85 1.01 -14.00
N GLU A 127 25.15 2.17 -14.60
CA GLU A 127 25.29 2.29 -16.04
C GLU A 127 26.48 1.46 -16.52
N LYS A 128 27.62 1.50 -15.83
CA LYS A 128 28.79 0.65 -16.14
C LYS A 128 28.48 -0.84 -16.07
N VAL A 129 27.73 -1.31 -15.06
CA VAL A 129 27.29 -2.71 -14.97
C VAL A 129 26.33 -3.05 -16.09
N ALA A 130 25.35 -2.17 -16.37
CA ALA A 130 24.39 -2.37 -17.43
C ALA A 130 25.07 -2.49 -18.80
N GLU A 131 26.05 -1.62 -19.06
CA GLU A 131 26.89 -1.54 -20.25
C GLU A 131 27.81 -2.77 -20.39
N TRP A 132 28.55 -3.12 -19.34
CA TRP A 132 29.38 -4.33 -19.32
C TRP A 132 28.57 -5.61 -19.56
N LEU A 133 27.44 -5.74 -18.88
CA LEU A 133 26.54 -6.87 -19.06
C LEU A 133 26.08 -6.94 -20.52
N ALA A 134 25.71 -5.80 -21.12
CA ALA A 134 25.34 -5.65 -22.52
C ALA A 134 26.49 -5.85 -23.53
N GLY A 135 27.73 -6.04 -23.06
CA GLY A 135 28.92 -6.21 -23.91
C GLY A 135 29.42 -4.89 -24.50
N GLN A 136 28.99 -3.76 -23.95
CA GLN A 136 29.35 -2.40 -24.35
C GLN A 136 30.13 -1.72 -23.23
N GLY A 137 31.21 -2.34 -22.74
CA GLY A 137 32.01 -1.80 -21.64
C GLY A 137 32.90 -2.85 -20.99
N GLU A 138 33.84 -2.40 -20.15
CA GLU A 138 34.75 -3.27 -19.40
C GLU A 138 34.10 -3.80 -18.10
N ARG A 139 34.62 -4.92 -17.58
CA ARG A 139 34.13 -5.51 -16.33
C ARG A 139 34.25 -4.50 -15.18
N PRO A 140 33.14 -4.12 -14.53
CA PRO A 140 33.16 -3.10 -13.49
C PRO A 140 33.79 -3.65 -12.21
N ALA A 141 34.61 -2.83 -11.56
CA ALA A 141 35.19 -3.13 -10.25
C ALA A 141 34.35 -2.45 -9.16
N ILE A 142 33.43 -3.20 -8.56
CA ILE A 142 32.50 -2.71 -7.52
C ILE A 142 32.88 -3.36 -6.20
N ALA A 143 33.23 -2.55 -5.18
CA ALA A 143 33.70 -3.05 -3.89
C ALA A 143 32.66 -3.94 -3.16
N ALA A 144 31.37 -3.71 -3.41
CA ALA A 144 30.27 -4.50 -2.85
C ALA A 144 30.04 -5.85 -3.55
N LEU A 145 30.74 -6.14 -4.66
CA LEU A 145 30.56 -7.36 -5.44
C LEU A 145 31.86 -8.18 -5.51
N THR A 146 31.72 -9.49 -5.29
CA THR A 146 32.79 -10.44 -5.57
C THR A 146 32.81 -10.79 -7.06
N ASP A 147 33.97 -11.22 -7.57
CA ASP A 147 34.08 -11.72 -8.95
C ASP A 147 33.10 -12.87 -9.22
N ALA A 148 32.90 -13.75 -8.24
CA ALA A 148 31.92 -14.82 -8.34
C ALA A 148 30.48 -14.31 -8.49
N ALA A 149 30.12 -13.20 -7.84
CA ALA A 149 28.80 -12.58 -8.00
C ALA A 149 28.64 -11.94 -9.39
N LEU A 150 29.69 -11.27 -9.89
CA LEU A 150 29.71 -10.72 -11.25
C LEU A 150 29.62 -11.82 -12.31
N ASP A 151 30.30 -12.95 -12.12
CA ASP A 151 30.22 -14.09 -13.03
C ASP A 151 28.82 -14.70 -13.06
N ARG A 152 28.18 -14.89 -11.87
CA ARG A 152 26.77 -15.29 -11.80
C ARG A 152 25.86 -14.30 -12.53
N ALA A 153 26.05 -13.01 -12.29
CA ALA A 153 25.31 -11.95 -12.96
C ALA A 153 25.50 -12.00 -14.49
N LYS A 154 26.73 -12.25 -14.97
CA LYS A 154 27.03 -12.37 -16.40
C LYS A 154 26.39 -13.62 -17.01
N VAL A 155 26.45 -14.77 -16.35
CA VAL A 155 25.77 -16.01 -16.79
C VAL A 155 24.26 -15.78 -16.87
N VAL A 156 23.68 -15.18 -15.84
CA VAL A 156 22.25 -14.84 -15.81
C VAL A 156 21.94 -13.81 -16.89
N TYR A 157 22.77 -12.79 -17.11
CA TYR A 157 22.57 -11.84 -18.20
C TYR A 157 22.75 -12.45 -19.58
N GLU A 158 23.67 -13.37 -19.80
CA GLU A 158 23.85 -14.00 -21.11
C GLU A 158 22.68 -14.92 -21.43
N ALA A 159 22.25 -15.67 -20.42
CA ALA A 159 21.03 -16.45 -20.47
C ALA A 159 19.82 -15.55 -20.71
N HIS A 160 19.74 -14.37 -20.08
CA HIS A 160 18.47 -13.65 -19.91
C HIS A 160 18.40 -12.20 -20.46
N LYS A 161 19.50 -11.63 -20.90
CA LYS A 161 19.66 -10.25 -21.44
C LYS A 161 18.96 -9.18 -20.59
N SER A 162 19.18 -9.25 -19.28
CA SER A 162 18.52 -8.40 -18.30
C SER A 162 19.43 -7.99 -17.16
N VAL A 163 19.63 -6.68 -17.02
CA VAL A 163 20.46 -6.09 -15.96
C VAL A 163 19.84 -6.32 -14.57
N PRO A 164 18.54 -6.09 -14.32
CA PRO A 164 17.98 -6.30 -12.97
C PRO A 164 18.04 -7.75 -12.46
N ALA A 165 17.81 -8.77 -13.31
CA ALA A 165 17.93 -10.16 -12.83
C ALA A 165 19.38 -10.60 -12.66
N ALA A 166 20.28 -10.12 -13.52
CA ALA A 166 21.71 -10.30 -13.32
C ALA A 166 22.14 -9.73 -11.96
N LEU A 167 21.69 -8.51 -11.64
CA LEU A 167 21.91 -7.89 -10.34
C LEU A 167 21.26 -8.69 -9.20
N ALA A 168 20.02 -9.13 -9.33
CA ALA A 168 19.33 -9.93 -8.31
C ALA A 168 20.05 -11.26 -8.02
N SER A 169 20.59 -11.92 -9.04
CA SER A 169 21.42 -13.13 -8.89
C SER A 169 22.79 -12.89 -8.24
N ALA A 170 23.24 -11.63 -8.30
CA ALA A 170 24.40 -11.11 -7.60
C ALA A 170 24.05 -10.59 -6.19
N GLY A 171 22.78 -10.69 -5.76
CA GLY A 171 22.31 -10.21 -4.45
C GLY A 171 21.98 -8.72 -4.40
N LEU A 172 21.95 -8.03 -5.54
CA LEU A 172 21.66 -6.59 -5.65
C LEU A 172 20.27 -6.32 -6.24
N ARG A 173 19.66 -5.23 -5.81
CA ARG A 173 18.43 -4.65 -6.37
C ARG A 173 18.80 -3.46 -7.25
N GLY A 174 17.99 -3.16 -8.27
CA GLY A 174 18.13 -1.92 -9.03
C GLY A 174 18.00 -0.65 -8.15
N SER A 175 17.36 -0.76 -6.98
CA SER A 175 17.32 0.31 -5.97
C SER A 175 18.64 0.51 -5.22
N ASP A 176 19.50 -0.51 -5.16
CA ASP A 176 20.79 -0.45 -4.44
C ASP A 176 21.78 0.45 -5.19
N PHE A 177 21.51 0.73 -6.46
CA PHE A 177 22.24 1.67 -7.30
C PHE A 177 21.67 3.08 -7.28
N ILE A 178 20.71 3.39 -6.41
CA ILE A 178 20.24 4.76 -6.26
C ILE A 178 21.18 5.44 -5.25
N THR A 179 22.11 6.27 -5.75
CA THR A 179 23.07 7.01 -4.91
C THR A 179 22.43 8.16 -4.17
N GLY A 180 21.29 8.62 -4.67
CA GLY A 180 20.56 9.70 -4.04
C GLY A 180 19.21 9.95 -4.69
N TRP A 181 18.48 10.85 -4.09
CA TRP A 181 17.22 11.32 -4.59
C TRP A 181 17.35 12.82 -4.79
N LYS A 182 17.16 13.29 -6.02
CA LYS A 182 17.06 14.72 -6.26
C LYS A 182 15.67 15.15 -5.80
N ARG A 183 15.62 16.00 -4.77
CA ARG A 183 14.38 16.58 -4.30
C ARG A 183 13.86 17.58 -5.33
N ARG A 184 12.54 17.59 -5.48
CA ARG A 184 11.82 18.63 -6.19
C ARG A 184 12.01 19.98 -5.51
N GLU A 185 12.23 21.00 -6.32
CA GLU A 185 12.33 22.41 -5.88
C GLU A 185 11.19 23.25 -6.46
N ASP A 186 10.59 22.81 -7.58
CA ASP A 186 9.47 23.51 -8.20
C ASP A 186 8.22 23.45 -7.29
N PRO A 187 7.72 24.60 -6.83
CA PRO A 187 6.55 24.63 -5.96
C PRO A 187 5.30 24.17 -6.70
N LEU A 188 4.43 23.50 -5.96
CA LEU A 188 3.04 23.20 -6.27
C LEU A 188 2.14 24.12 -5.43
N ASP A 189 0.82 23.91 -5.48
CA ASP A 189 -0.17 24.80 -4.85
C ASP A 189 -0.86 24.13 -3.67
N ILE A 190 -1.70 23.12 -3.90
CA ILE A 190 -2.41 22.42 -2.82
C ILE A 190 -1.98 20.95 -2.78
N GLY A 191 -1.65 20.46 -1.58
CA GLY A 191 -1.31 19.06 -1.32
C GLY A 191 -2.28 18.43 -0.34
N PHE A 192 -2.93 17.33 -0.72
CA PHE A 192 -3.69 16.48 0.21
C PHE A 192 -2.92 15.18 0.44
N VAL A 193 -2.73 14.77 1.68
CA VAL A 193 -1.98 13.54 2.03
C VAL A 193 -2.89 12.61 2.83
N ASP A 194 -3.26 11.46 2.26
CA ASP A 194 -3.96 10.40 2.98
C ASP A 194 -2.98 9.44 3.67
N GLU A 195 -3.45 8.71 4.69
CA GLU A 195 -2.63 7.83 5.53
C GLU A 195 -1.39 8.53 6.13
N SER A 196 -1.55 9.80 6.53
CA SER A 196 -0.45 10.64 7.03
C SER A 196 0.15 10.15 8.34
N SER A 197 -0.46 9.18 9.02
CA SER A 197 0.11 8.48 10.19
C SER A 197 1.39 7.71 9.84
N MET A 198 1.62 7.41 8.55
CA MET A 198 2.85 6.77 8.07
C MET A 198 3.93 7.79 7.64
N LEU A 199 3.63 9.09 7.68
CA LEU A 199 4.54 10.14 7.24
C LEU A 199 5.60 10.42 8.31
N ASP A 200 6.86 10.53 7.90
CA ASP A 200 7.90 11.01 8.79
C ASP A 200 8.10 12.54 8.76
N GLN A 201 8.84 13.06 9.75
CA GLN A 201 9.11 14.51 9.85
C GLN A 201 9.81 15.07 8.62
N LYS A 202 10.78 14.35 8.04
CA LYS A 202 11.54 14.81 6.88
C LYS A 202 10.63 14.93 5.66
N GLN A 203 9.78 13.93 5.41
CA GLN A 203 8.80 13.95 4.35
C GLN A 203 7.79 15.08 4.54
N LEU A 204 7.36 15.36 5.77
CA LEU A 204 6.48 16.50 6.05
C LEU A 204 7.18 17.83 5.73
N ASP A 205 8.43 18.00 6.14
CA ASP A 205 9.17 19.24 5.89
C ASP A 205 9.42 19.44 4.39
N ASP A 206 9.79 18.37 3.67
CA ASP A 206 9.92 18.40 2.21
C ASP A 206 8.60 18.75 1.50
N LEU A 207 7.46 18.27 2.00
CA LEU A 207 6.13 18.62 1.47
C LEU A 207 5.78 20.09 1.74
N ARG A 208 6.09 20.61 2.93
CA ARG A 208 5.83 22.00 3.31
C ARG A 208 6.58 23.01 2.44
N GLU A 209 7.75 22.63 1.94
CA GLU A 209 8.55 23.50 1.07
C GLU A 209 7.96 23.62 -0.34
N ILE A 210 7.28 22.58 -0.83
CA ILE A 210 6.69 22.60 -2.18
C ILE A 210 5.19 22.90 -2.17
N PHE A 211 4.48 22.77 -1.05
CA PHE A 211 3.04 23.04 -0.95
C PHE A 211 2.77 24.20 0.01
N PRO A 212 2.34 25.38 -0.47
CA PRO A 212 1.88 26.46 0.39
C PRO A 212 0.62 26.09 1.18
N MET A 213 -0.22 25.17 0.69
CA MET A 213 -1.30 24.58 1.48
C MET A 213 -1.20 23.07 1.51
N LEU A 214 -1.11 22.51 2.71
CA LEU A 214 -1.01 21.06 2.93
C LEU A 214 -2.10 20.61 3.91
N VAL A 215 -2.93 19.65 3.50
CA VAL A 215 -3.92 19.00 4.36
C VAL A 215 -3.57 17.54 4.55
N LEU A 216 -3.33 17.16 5.80
CA LEU A 216 -2.98 15.80 6.20
C LEU A 216 -4.25 15.07 6.67
N PHE A 217 -4.46 13.83 6.23
CA PHE A 217 -5.53 12.96 6.70
C PHE A 217 -4.90 11.74 7.35
N GLY A 218 -5.14 11.55 8.65
CA GLY A 218 -4.43 10.54 9.43
C GLY A 218 -5.28 9.88 10.52
N ASP A 219 -4.84 8.69 10.93
CA ASP A 219 -5.44 7.95 12.04
C ASP A 219 -4.45 7.82 13.20
N PRO A 220 -4.75 8.41 14.38
CA PRO A 220 -3.84 8.44 15.52
C PRO A 220 -3.62 7.08 16.18
N ALA A 221 -4.51 6.11 15.95
CA ALA A 221 -4.41 4.77 16.51
C ALA A 221 -3.65 3.78 15.61
N GLN A 222 -3.29 4.18 14.39
CA GLN A 222 -2.43 3.37 13.53
C GLN A 222 -0.98 3.28 14.03
N LEU A 223 -0.16 2.47 13.36
CA LEU A 223 1.27 2.41 13.63
C LEU A 223 1.96 3.66 13.10
N ALA A 224 2.87 4.20 13.91
CA ALA A 224 3.73 5.32 13.56
C ALA A 224 4.78 4.89 12.51
N PRO A 225 5.49 5.85 11.88
CA PRO A 225 6.55 5.54 10.92
C PRO A 225 7.63 4.65 11.54
N VAL A 226 8.05 3.63 10.81
CA VAL A 226 9.06 2.67 11.28
C VAL A 226 10.41 3.37 11.46
N GLY A 227 11.08 3.13 12.60
CA GLY A 227 12.44 3.62 12.85
C GLY A 227 12.52 5.01 13.48
N GLN A 228 11.42 5.55 14.01
CA GLN A 228 11.37 6.86 14.69
C GLN A 228 10.93 6.74 16.15
N SER A 229 10.79 7.88 16.85
CA SER A 229 10.38 7.98 18.26
C SER A 229 8.96 7.46 18.55
N GLY A 230 8.22 7.03 17.52
CA GLY A 230 6.82 6.60 17.61
C GLY A 230 5.82 7.75 17.56
N GLU A 231 6.28 9.00 17.50
CA GLU A 231 5.45 10.20 17.32
C GLU A 231 4.94 10.30 15.87
N MET A 232 3.70 10.79 15.71
CA MET A 232 3.14 11.09 14.39
C MET A 232 3.34 12.57 14.06
N VAL A 233 3.41 12.88 12.77
CA VAL A 233 3.65 14.24 12.29
C VAL A 233 2.59 15.26 12.74
N PHE A 234 1.35 14.83 12.97
CA PHE A 234 0.28 15.73 13.41
C PHE A 234 0.29 16.01 14.92
N ASP A 235 1.01 15.22 15.74
CA ASP A 235 1.12 15.46 17.18
C ASP A 235 1.85 16.79 17.49
N LYS A 236 2.66 17.27 16.54
CA LYS A 236 3.44 18.50 16.62
C LYS A 236 2.74 19.72 16.02
N LEU A 237 1.56 19.55 15.42
CA LEU A 237 0.80 20.66 14.85
C LEU A 237 0.09 21.44 15.94
N ASP A 238 -0.10 22.74 15.73
CA ASP A 238 -0.92 23.57 16.61
C ASP A 238 -2.33 22.95 16.77
N PRO A 239 -2.91 22.91 17.98
CA PRO A 239 -4.25 22.35 18.20
C PRO A 239 -5.32 22.96 17.29
N GLN A 240 -5.22 24.24 16.94
CA GLN A 240 -6.15 24.90 16.02
C GLN A 240 -6.02 24.36 14.58
N ALA A 241 -4.88 23.79 14.20
CA ALA A 241 -4.68 23.16 12.90
C ALA A 241 -5.11 21.69 12.87
N GLN A 242 -5.48 21.11 14.02
CA GLN A 242 -5.94 19.73 14.16
C GLN A 242 -7.47 19.66 14.18
N LEU A 243 -8.07 19.20 13.09
CA LEU A 243 -9.50 18.96 12.94
C LEU A 243 -9.79 17.50 13.33
N ARG A 244 -10.48 17.28 14.45
CA ARG A 244 -10.69 15.94 15.01
C ARG A 244 -12.07 15.40 14.65
N LEU A 245 -12.10 14.26 13.99
CA LEU A 245 -13.32 13.54 13.64
C LEU A 245 -13.58 12.39 14.61
N GLY A 246 -14.76 12.41 15.20
CA GLY A 246 -15.39 11.31 15.91
C GLY A 246 -15.94 10.24 14.96
N ARG A 247 -16.62 9.24 15.52
CA ARG A 247 -17.22 8.15 14.77
C ARG A 247 -18.51 8.63 14.11
N ILE A 248 -18.75 8.22 12.86
CA ILE A 248 -20.03 8.48 12.21
C ILE A 248 -21.11 7.61 12.89
N HIS A 249 -22.02 8.25 13.62
CA HIS A 249 -23.14 7.57 14.27
C HIS A 249 -24.26 7.15 13.31
N ARG A 250 -24.25 7.60 12.05
CA ARG A 250 -25.42 7.57 11.15
C ARG A 250 -25.51 6.39 10.18
N GLN A 251 -24.45 5.58 10.01
CA GLN A 251 -24.41 4.48 9.02
C GLN A 251 -23.79 3.17 9.55
N GLU A 252 -22.92 3.23 10.57
CA GLU A 252 -22.26 2.08 11.21
C GLU A 252 -22.83 1.76 12.60
N ALA A 253 -24.14 1.95 12.78
CA ALA A 253 -24.81 1.47 13.98
C ALA A 253 -24.67 -0.05 14.01
N ASP A 254 -23.91 -0.56 14.97
CA ASP A 254 -23.59 -1.97 15.21
C ASP A 254 -22.53 -2.55 14.25
N ASN A 255 -21.28 -2.08 14.30
CA ASN A 255 -20.13 -2.83 13.77
C ASN A 255 -19.21 -3.26 14.94
N PRO A 256 -19.24 -4.54 15.37
CA PRO A 256 -18.48 -5.00 16.53
C PRO A 256 -16.97 -4.91 16.33
N ILE A 257 -16.48 -4.93 15.08
CA ILE A 257 -15.06 -4.80 14.77
C ILE A 257 -14.57 -3.39 15.11
N LEU A 258 -15.38 -2.37 14.79
CA LEU A 258 -15.07 -0.98 15.12
C LEU A 258 -15.22 -0.71 16.62
N ASP A 259 -16.18 -1.34 17.30
CA ASP A 259 -16.30 -1.26 18.76
C ASP A 259 -15.05 -1.82 19.45
N LEU A 260 -14.56 -2.99 19.00
CA LEU A 260 -13.29 -3.56 19.46
C LEU A 260 -12.10 -2.64 19.17
N ALA A 261 -12.05 -2.02 17.99
CA ALA A 261 -11.00 -1.07 17.62
C ALA A 261 -11.01 0.17 18.51
N HIS A 262 -12.19 0.67 18.86
CA HIS A 262 -12.33 1.83 19.74
C HIS A 262 -11.90 1.51 21.17
N ALA A 263 -12.23 0.31 21.67
CA ALA A 263 -11.82 -0.15 23.00
C ALA A 263 -10.30 -0.17 23.19
N LEU A 264 -9.52 -0.45 22.13
CA LEU A 264 -8.05 -0.40 22.18
C LEU A 264 -7.47 0.99 22.46
N GLY A 265 -8.29 2.04 22.41
CA GLY A 265 -7.92 3.38 22.83
C GLY A 265 -7.86 3.57 24.35
N ASP A 266 -8.49 2.69 25.13
CA ASP A 266 -8.47 2.74 26.59
C ASP A 266 -7.06 2.37 27.10
N PRO A 267 -6.36 3.25 27.85
CA PRO A 267 -5.02 2.98 28.37
C PRO A 267 -4.99 1.81 29.36
N ASP A 268 -6.07 1.57 30.11
CA ASP A 268 -6.14 0.56 31.17
C ASP A 268 -6.50 -0.83 30.65
N LEU A 269 -6.97 -0.92 29.41
CA LEU A 269 -7.33 -2.20 28.79
C LEU A 269 -6.09 -3.10 28.60
N GLY A 270 -6.05 -4.23 29.30
CA GLY A 270 -5.03 -5.26 29.13
C GLY A 270 -5.30 -6.19 27.95
N PHE A 271 -4.28 -6.92 27.48
CA PHE A 271 -4.44 -7.88 26.38
C PHE A 271 -5.46 -8.99 26.70
N ALA A 272 -5.42 -9.53 27.94
CA ALA A 272 -6.34 -10.58 28.35
C ALA A 272 -7.80 -10.09 28.44
N ASP A 273 -8.00 -8.85 28.88
CA ASP A 273 -9.32 -8.20 28.86
C ASP A 273 -9.81 -7.99 27.43
N PHE A 274 -8.95 -7.50 26.54
CA PHE A 274 -9.28 -7.34 25.14
C PHE A 274 -9.66 -8.67 24.47
N GLU A 275 -8.92 -9.76 24.74
CA GLU A 275 -9.27 -11.08 24.19
C GLU A 275 -10.63 -11.58 24.71
N ARG A 276 -10.96 -11.35 25.99
CA ARG A 276 -12.31 -11.61 26.52
C ARG A 276 -13.39 -10.77 25.83
N MET A 277 -13.08 -9.53 25.46
CA MET A 277 -14.01 -8.69 24.69
C MET A 277 -14.24 -9.25 23.29
N VAL A 278 -13.18 -9.73 22.61
CA VAL A 278 -13.29 -10.40 21.30
C VAL A 278 -14.17 -11.64 21.40
N GLU A 279 -13.99 -12.47 22.43
CA GLU A 279 -14.85 -13.64 22.68
C GLU A 279 -16.30 -13.25 22.96
N ALA A 280 -16.53 -12.20 23.74
CA ALA A 280 -17.88 -11.70 24.02
C ALA A 280 -18.56 -11.18 22.75
N ALA A 281 -17.83 -10.46 21.89
CA ALA A 281 -18.32 -10.01 20.60
C ALA A 281 -18.64 -11.19 19.68
N ALA A 282 -17.77 -12.20 19.61
CA ALA A 282 -17.98 -13.40 18.79
C ALA A 282 -19.21 -14.22 19.21
N ARG A 283 -19.61 -14.17 20.48
CA ARG A 283 -20.85 -14.81 20.96
C ARG A 283 -22.12 -14.05 20.54
N ARG A 284 -22.01 -12.75 20.25
CA ARG A 284 -23.14 -11.86 19.96
C ARG A 284 -23.31 -11.62 18.47
N ASP A 285 -22.22 -11.58 17.71
CA ASP A 285 -22.22 -11.18 16.33
C ASP A 285 -21.35 -12.10 15.45
N PRO A 286 -21.90 -12.67 14.36
CA PRO A 286 -21.18 -13.61 13.48
C PRO A 286 -20.03 -12.95 12.69
N ARG A 287 -19.95 -11.61 12.63
CA ARG A 287 -18.83 -10.89 12.02
C ARG A 287 -17.55 -10.99 12.83
N VAL A 288 -17.62 -11.38 14.10
CA VAL A 288 -16.43 -11.69 14.92
C VAL A 288 -16.40 -13.20 15.17
N VAL A 289 -15.30 -13.83 14.77
CA VAL A 289 -15.10 -15.28 14.92
C VAL A 289 -13.86 -15.51 15.75
N VAL A 290 -13.93 -16.40 16.73
CA VAL A 290 -12.75 -16.89 17.45
C VAL A 290 -12.47 -18.31 16.98
N ALA A 291 -11.25 -18.56 16.49
CA ALA A 291 -10.86 -19.87 15.99
C ALA A 291 -9.52 -20.32 16.61
N PRO A 292 -9.35 -21.61 16.92
CA PRO A 292 -8.09 -22.10 17.50
C PRO A 292 -6.95 -22.17 16.49
N ARG A 293 -7.25 -22.17 15.19
CA ARG A 293 -6.26 -22.40 14.13
C ARG A 293 -6.56 -21.50 12.94
N ALA A 294 -5.52 -21.03 12.26
CA ALA A 294 -5.67 -20.31 11.02
C ALA A 294 -6.28 -21.21 9.93
N ASP A 295 -7.18 -20.66 9.13
CA ASP A 295 -7.79 -21.28 7.97
C ASP A 295 -6.85 -21.19 6.76
N SER A 296 -6.37 -22.35 6.29
CA SER A 296 -5.46 -22.44 5.14
C SER A 296 -6.17 -22.10 3.82
N ASP A 297 -7.45 -22.42 3.67
CA ASP A 297 -8.18 -22.12 2.45
C ASP A 297 -8.39 -20.61 2.33
N LEU A 298 -8.76 -19.95 3.44
CA LEU A 298 -8.91 -18.50 3.48
C LEU A 298 -7.57 -17.77 3.21
N MET A 299 -6.43 -18.33 3.67
CA MET A 299 -5.09 -17.78 3.40
C MET A 299 -4.81 -17.60 1.89
N ALA A 300 -5.46 -18.36 1.01
CA ALA A 300 -5.28 -18.26 -0.43
C ALA A 300 -5.89 -16.98 -1.04
N ARG A 301 -6.81 -16.31 -0.35
CA ARG A 301 -7.50 -15.08 -0.83
C ARG A 301 -7.39 -13.91 0.14
N SER A 302 -7.22 -14.19 1.43
CA SER A 302 -7.00 -13.22 2.48
C SER A 302 -5.87 -13.65 3.41
N PRO A 303 -4.78 -12.86 3.51
CA PRO A 303 -3.63 -13.23 4.30
C PRO A 303 -3.94 -13.30 5.79
N VAL A 304 -3.24 -14.19 6.49
CA VAL A 304 -3.15 -14.09 7.95
C VAL A 304 -2.24 -12.93 8.32
N LEU A 305 -2.71 -12.04 9.19
CA LEU A 305 -1.96 -10.91 9.70
C LEU A 305 -1.17 -11.32 10.95
N VAL A 306 0.13 -11.07 10.91
CA VAL A 306 1.10 -11.40 11.96
C VAL A 306 1.97 -10.20 12.29
N TRP A 307 2.58 -10.17 13.48
CA TRP A 307 3.51 -9.10 13.82
C TRP A 307 4.93 -9.40 13.36
N ARG A 308 5.43 -10.61 13.65
CA ARG A 308 6.82 -11.01 13.48
C ARG A 308 7.07 -11.60 12.09
N ASN A 309 8.19 -11.19 11.48
CA ASN A 309 8.67 -11.74 10.21
C ASN A 309 8.86 -13.26 10.28
N ALA A 310 9.40 -13.76 11.40
CA ALA A 310 9.60 -15.19 11.63
C ALA A 310 8.28 -15.98 11.63
N THR A 311 7.21 -15.43 12.23
CA THR A 311 5.89 -16.06 12.21
C THR A 311 5.31 -16.08 10.79
N ARG A 312 5.48 -14.98 10.04
CA ARG A 312 5.07 -14.89 8.63
C ARG A 312 5.67 -16.04 7.80
N ILE A 313 7.00 -16.18 7.85
CA ILE A 313 7.73 -17.18 7.08
C ILE A 313 7.29 -18.61 7.48
N ARG A 314 7.12 -18.86 8.78
CA ARG A 314 6.65 -20.16 9.29
C ARG A 314 5.24 -20.51 8.81
N LEU A 315 4.30 -19.56 8.83
CA LEU A 315 2.94 -19.78 8.34
C LEU A 315 2.90 -20.00 6.83
N ILE A 316 3.69 -19.27 6.05
CA ILE A 316 3.81 -19.48 4.60
C ILE A 316 4.32 -20.89 4.30
N ARG A 317 5.38 -21.33 4.99
CA ARG A 317 5.88 -22.70 4.86
C ARG A 317 4.82 -23.73 5.21
N ALA A 318 4.11 -23.53 6.33
CA ALA A 318 3.05 -24.44 6.77
C ALA A 318 1.89 -24.51 5.77
N PHE A 319 1.48 -23.37 5.19
CA PHE A 319 0.47 -23.28 4.13
C PHE A 319 0.90 -24.10 2.91
N ARG A 320 2.11 -23.89 2.40
CA ARG A 320 2.63 -24.62 1.23
C ARG A 320 2.71 -26.12 1.50
N LEU A 321 3.19 -26.53 2.68
CA LEU A 321 3.21 -27.95 3.09
C LEU A 321 1.80 -28.55 3.19
N ALA A 322 0.83 -27.81 3.73
CA ALA A 322 -0.53 -28.30 3.91
C ALA A 322 -1.26 -28.53 2.57
N HIS A 323 -0.94 -27.72 1.55
CA HIS A 323 -1.43 -27.90 0.18
C HIS A 323 -0.55 -28.84 -0.67
N ALA A 324 0.45 -29.50 -0.08
CA ALA A 324 1.41 -30.34 -0.79
C ALA A 324 2.11 -29.62 -1.97
N ALA A 325 2.35 -28.32 -1.82
CA ALA A 325 3.06 -27.53 -2.82
C ALA A 325 4.51 -28.00 -2.95
N PRO A 326 5.01 -28.18 -4.19
CA PRO A 326 6.39 -28.59 -4.42
C PRO A 326 7.36 -27.53 -3.92
N GLU A 327 8.55 -27.96 -3.51
CA GLU A 327 9.56 -27.03 -2.98
C GLU A 327 10.01 -26.03 -4.06
N ASP A 328 10.10 -26.48 -5.31
CA ASP A 328 10.71 -25.81 -6.44
C ASP A 328 9.75 -25.09 -7.39
N ALA A 329 8.43 -25.15 -7.16
CA ALA A 329 7.43 -24.52 -8.02
C ALA A 329 6.23 -23.98 -7.26
N LEU A 330 5.52 -23.01 -7.85
CA LEU A 330 4.23 -22.54 -7.34
C LEU A 330 3.07 -23.42 -7.83
N LEU A 331 2.08 -23.64 -6.97
CA LEU A 331 0.77 -24.16 -7.34
C LEU A 331 -0.14 -23.03 -7.84
N PRO A 332 -0.95 -23.25 -8.90
CA PRO A 332 -2.06 -22.36 -9.23
C PRO A 332 -2.95 -22.12 -8.00
N GLY A 333 -3.31 -20.87 -7.77
CA GLY A 333 -4.03 -20.41 -6.58
C GLY A 333 -3.16 -19.87 -5.46
N GLU A 334 -1.82 -20.02 -5.51
CA GLU A 334 -0.91 -19.43 -4.51
C GLU A 334 -1.02 -17.89 -4.52
N PRO A 335 -1.26 -17.26 -3.34
CA PRO A 335 -1.31 -15.81 -3.22
C PRO A 335 0.10 -15.21 -3.20
N LEU A 336 0.25 -14.07 -3.85
CA LEU A 336 1.48 -13.30 -4.01
C LEU A 336 1.24 -11.82 -3.72
N ILE A 337 2.30 -11.11 -3.37
CA ILE A 337 2.33 -9.65 -3.22
C ILE A 337 3.41 -9.10 -4.13
N CYS A 338 3.04 -8.18 -5.01
CA CYS A 338 3.99 -7.48 -5.86
C CYS A 338 4.92 -6.61 -5.00
N ASP A 339 6.23 -6.82 -5.09
CA ASP A 339 7.26 -6.06 -4.35
C ASP A 339 7.92 -4.98 -5.22
N GLY A 340 7.60 -4.95 -6.52
CA GLY A 340 8.07 -3.93 -7.45
C GLY A 340 8.02 -4.40 -8.91
N ILE A 341 8.26 -3.46 -9.83
CA ILE A 341 8.45 -3.76 -11.24
C ILE A 341 9.86 -3.35 -11.64
N GLU A 342 10.68 -4.33 -11.98
CA GLU A 342 12.07 -4.16 -12.38
C GLU A 342 12.17 -4.30 -13.91
N LEU A 343 11.82 -3.22 -14.61
CA LEU A 343 11.90 -3.13 -16.07
C LEU A 343 12.91 -2.04 -16.50
N PRO A 344 13.78 -2.30 -17.50
CA PRO A 344 14.69 -1.29 -18.04
C PRO A 344 13.96 -0.05 -18.61
N VAL A 345 14.66 1.09 -18.66
CA VAL A 345 14.13 2.39 -19.12
C VAL A 345 13.48 2.31 -20.52
N LYS A 346 14.06 1.53 -21.45
CA LYS A 346 13.49 1.29 -22.79
C LYS A 346 12.10 0.63 -22.77
N HIS A 347 11.70 0.02 -21.66
CA HIS A 347 10.38 -0.58 -21.43
C HIS A 347 9.48 0.27 -20.53
N ARG A 348 9.76 1.58 -20.37
CA ARG A 348 8.94 2.49 -19.56
C ARG A 348 7.45 2.43 -19.89
N LYS A 349 7.08 2.40 -21.18
CA LYS A 349 5.67 2.26 -21.62
C LYS A 349 5.02 0.97 -21.08
N LYS A 350 5.76 -0.13 -21.04
CA LYS A 350 5.27 -1.42 -20.51
C LYS A 350 5.14 -1.42 -18.99
N ARG A 351 6.03 -0.72 -18.27
CA ARG A 351 5.89 -0.52 -16.83
C ARG A 351 4.62 0.26 -16.52
N ILE A 352 4.39 1.36 -17.24
CA ILE A 352 3.18 2.19 -17.09
C ILE A 352 1.92 1.36 -17.36
N ASP A 353 1.91 0.55 -18.43
CA ASP A 353 0.81 -0.38 -18.72
C ASP A 353 0.53 -1.36 -17.58
N LEU A 354 1.57 -2.00 -17.01
CA LEU A 354 1.41 -2.92 -15.88
C LEU A 354 0.89 -2.21 -14.62
N GLU A 355 1.41 -1.03 -14.30
CA GLU A 355 0.95 -0.21 -13.17
C GLU A 355 -0.51 0.24 -13.36
N ALA A 356 -0.88 0.64 -14.58
CA ALA A 356 -2.26 1.01 -14.94
C ALA A 356 -3.23 -0.16 -14.81
N ARG A 357 -2.76 -1.38 -15.10
CA ARG A 357 -3.51 -2.63 -14.87
C ARG A 357 -3.51 -3.09 -13.40
N GLY A 358 -3.01 -2.26 -12.48
CA GLY A 358 -3.04 -2.48 -11.05
C GLY A 358 -1.86 -3.26 -10.48
N LEU A 359 -0.88 -3.65 -11.29
CA LEU A 359 0.32 -4.34 -10.82
C LEU A 359 1.32 -3.34 -10.22
N ILE A 360 1.03 -2.85 -9.04
CA ILE A 360 1.84 -1.89 -8.29
C ILE A 360 2.47 -2.54 -7.06
N LYS A 361 3.50 -1.91 -6.48
CA LYS A 361 4.08 -2.40 -5.21
C LYS A 361 2.99 -2.48 -4.11
N GLY A 362 2.87 -3.64 -3.47
CA GLY A 362 1.82 -3.98 -2.52
C GLY A 362 0.55 -4.56 -3.14
N ALA A 363 0.45 -4.67 -4.47
CA ALA A 363 -0.68 -5.31 -5.12
C ALA A 363 -0.75 -6.79 -4.76
N GLN A 364 -1.95 -7.25 -4.43
CA GLN A 364 -2.23 -8.66 -4.19
C GLN A 364 -2.54 -9.34 -5.51
N VAL A 365 -1.91 -10.48 -5.71
CA VAL A 365 -1.96 -11.22 -6.96
C VAL A 365 -2.13 -12.70 -6.66
N VAL A 366 -2.97 -13.40 -7.41
CA VAL A 366 -3.06 -14.85 -7.36
C VAL A 366 -2.34 -15.44 -8.57
N TYR A 367 -1.46 -16.40 -8.33
CA TYR A 367 -0.77 -17.11 -9.40
C TYR A 367 -1.74 -18.06 -10.11
N MET A 368 -1.91 -17.92 -11.43
CA MET A 368 -2.81 -18.76 -12.23
C MET A 368 -2.10 -19.88 -13.00
N GLY A 369 -0.79 -20.02 -12.82
CA GLY A 369 0.03 -20.97 -13.58
C GLY A 369 0.97 -20.29 -14.58
N PRO A 370 1.72 -21.10 -15.35
CA PRO A 370 2.69 -20.60 -16.30
C PRO A 370 2.02 -19.81 -17.43
N GLY A 371 2.73 -18.78 -17.89
CA GLY A 371 2.40 -18.03 -19.10
C GLY A 371 2.84 -18.76 -20.37
N ARG A 372 2.44 -18.21 -21.53
CA ARG A 372 2.79 -18.79 -22.85
C ARG A 372 4.28 -18.75 -23.17
N LYS A 373 5.03 -17.85 -22.54
CA LYS A 373 6.48 -17.68 -22.73
C LYS A 373 7.23 -18.12 -21.47
N PRO A 374 8.42 -18.73 -21.60
CA PRO A 374 9.29 -18.98 -20.45
C PRO A 374 9.60 -17.68 -19.70
N GLY A 375 9.62 -17.73 -18.38
CA GLY A 375 9.69 -16.57 -17.48
C GLY A 375 8.38 -15.81 -17.27
N PHE A 376 7.27 -16.12 -17.96
CA PHE A 376 5.99 -15.43 -17.73
C PHE A 376 5.06 -16.23 -16.84
N SER A 377 4.32 -15.53 -15.99
CA SER A 377 3.22 -16.08 -15.20
C SER A 377 1.90 -15.51 -15.71
N ARG A 378 0.83 -16.32 -15.63
CA ARG A 378 -0.54 -15.82 -15.67
C ARG A 378 -0.91 -15.42 -14.25
N LEU A 379 -1.42 -14.21 -14.09
CA LEU A 379 -1.63 -13.58 -12.80
C LEU A 379 -3.04 -12.99 -12.75
N HIS A 380 -3.69 -13.10 -11.60
CA HIS A 380 -4.94 -12.41 -11.31
C HIS A 380 -4.66 -11.31 -10.28
N VAL A 381 -4.77 -10.04 -10.66
CA VAL A 381 -4.59 -8.88 -9.77
C VAL A 381 -5.91 -8.56 -9.08
N VAL A 382 -5.93 -8.64 -7.75
CA VAL A 382 -7.15 -8.52 -6.96
C VAL A 382 -7.70 -7.09 -7.01
N GLY A 383 -8.93 -6.96 -7.54
CA GLY A 383 -9.66 -5.69 -7.65
C GLY A 383 -9.14 -4.75 -8.75
N ALA A 384 -8.42 -5.27 -9.75
CA ALA A 384 -8.18 -4.55 -11.00
C ALA A 384 -9.36 -4.75 -11.96
N GLU A 385 -9.70 -3.74 -12.77
CA GLU A 385 -10.80 -3.79 -13.74
C GLU A 385 -10.61 -4.91 -14.78
N SER A 386 -9.38 -5.05 -15.26
CA SER A 386 -8.91 -6.17 -16.07
C SER A 386 -7.97 -7.04 -15.23
N PRO A 387 -8.50 -7.96 -14.42
CA PRO A 387 -7.74 -8.61 -13.35
C PRO A 387 -6.71 -9.62 -13.89
N GLN A 388 -6.98 -10.22 -15.04
CA GLN A 388 -6.05 -11.19 -15.62
C GLN A 388 -4.99 -10.49 -16.46
N LEU A 389 -3.72 -10.78 -16.16
CA LEU A 389 -2.59 -10.32 -16.97
C LEU A 389 -1.50 -11.39 -17.06
N SER A 390 -0.64 -11.24 -18.07
CA SER A 390 0.59 -12.01 -18.14
C SER A 390 1.78 -11.08 -17.99
N ALA A 391 2.59 -11.35 -16.98
CA ALA A 391 3.81 -10.61 -16.72
C ALA A 391 4.97 -11.57 -16.55
N ALA A 392 6.14 -11.09 -16.96
CA ALA A 392 7.38 -11.70 -16.54
C ALA A 392 7.50 -11.54 -15.03
N SER A 393 7.74 -12.63 -14.31
CA SER A 393 7.66 -12.68 -12.85
C SER A 393 8.91 -13.26 -12.21
N ILE A 394 9.39 -12.60 -11.14
CA ILE A 394 10.45 -13.11 -10.26
C ILE A 394 9.79 -13.35 -8.91
N VAL A 395 9.54 -14.61 -8.57
CA VAL A 395 8.89 -14.95 -7.30
C VAL A 395 9.96 -15.29 -6.27
N LYS A 396 9.91 -14.66 -5.10
CA LYS A 396 10.82 -14.88 -3.97
C LYS A 396 10.04 -15.54 -2.82
N ILE A 397 10.45 -16.73 -2.43
CA ILE A 397 9.89 -17.49 -1.31
C ILE A 397 10.95 -17.57 -0.21
N GLU A 398 10.70 -16.89 0.90
CA GLU A 398 11.59 -16.90 2.06
C GLU A 398 11.48 -18.23 2.83
N LYS A 399 12.59 -18.74 3.35
CA LYS A 399 12.65 -19.97 4.16
C LYS A 399 13.09 -19.68 5.60
N PRO A 400 12.60 -20.44 6.60
CA PRO A 400 13.03 -20.25 7.98
C PRO A 400 14.53 -20.53 8.16
N GLY A 401 15.29 -19.54 8.66
CA GLY A 401 16.72 -19.70 8.96
C GLY A 401 17.66 -19.51 7.78
N GLU A 402 17.15 -19.16 6.60
CA GLU A 402 17.95 -18.82 5.43
C GLU A 402 17.85 -17.31 5.16
N GLU A 403 18.99 -16.66 4.91
CA GLU A 403 19.03 -15.22 4.58
C GLU A 403 18.63 -14.96 3.12
N GLU A 404 18.94 -15.90 2.21
CA GLU A 404 18.62 -15.78 0.79
C GLU A 404 17.25 -16.41 0.46
N PRO A 405 16.37 -15.71 -0.28
CA PRO A 405 15.08 -16.26 -0.68
C PRO A 405 15.23 -17.27 -1.83
N PHE A 406 14.42 -18.33 -1.80
CA PHE A 406 14.31 -19.26 -2.90
C PHE A 406 13.51 -18.67 -4.06
N ILE A 407 13.97 -18.88 -5.30
CA ILE A 407 13.34 -18.36 -6.52
C ILE A 407 12.85 -19.54 -7.38
N PRO A 408 11.57 -19.97 -7.26
CA PRO A 408 11.02 -21.09 -8.07
C PRO A 408 10.98 -20.79 -9.57
N TYR A 409 10.80 -19.52 -9.92
CA TYR A 409 10.65 -19.09 -11.30
C TYR A 409 11.24 -17.69 -11.46
N ALA A 410 12.35 -17.61 -12.19
CA ALA A 410 13.00 -16.35 -12.52
C ALA A 410 12.71 -16.01 -13.98
N ALA A 411 11.79 -15.06 -14.19
CA ALA A 411 11.86 -14.31 -15.42
C ALA A 411 13.15 -13.50 -15.48
N ARG A 412 13.62 -13.36 -16.71
CA ARG A 412 14.75 -12.52 -17.09
C ARG A 412 14.67 -11.11 -16.50
N MET A 413 13.50 -10.50 -16.49
CA MET A 413 13.18 -9.17 -15.94
C MET A 413 11.68 -9.15 -15.73
N GLY A 414 11.15 -8.36 -14.80
CA GLY A 414 9.71 -8.31 -14.62
C GLY A 414 9.26 -7.82 -13.27
N ALA A 415 8.04 -8.19 -12.92
CA ALA A 415 7.49 -7.90 -11.61
C ALA A 415 8.06 -8.87 -10.57
N THR A 416 8.52 -8.34 -9.44
CA THR A 416 9.00 -9.12 -8.31
C THR A 416 7.84 -9.41 -7.36
N PHE A 417 7.80 -10.62 -6.80
CA PHE A 417 6.73 -11.06 -5.94
C PHE A 417 7.27 -11.72 -4.66
N LEU A 418 6.61 -11.44 -3.54
CA LEU A 418 6.73 -12.19 -2.30
C LEU A 418 5.51 -13.09 -2.12
N HIS A 419 5.63 -14.17 -1.35
CA HIS A 419 4.48 -15.01 -1.05
C HIS A 419 3.48 -14.28 -0.13
N GLY A 420 2.19 -14.36 -0.45
CA GLY A 420 1.14 -13.51 0.08
C GLY A 420 0.22 -14.16 1.12
N ALA A 421 0.36 -15.44 1.45
CA ALA A 421 -0.58 -16.13 2.37
C ALA A 421 -0.53 -15.63 3.83
N ALA A 422 0.58 -14.98 4.23
CA ALA A 422 0.67 -14.28 5.50
C ALA A 422 1.43 -12.97 5.31
N VAL A 423 1.04 -11.92 6.03
CA VAL A 423 1.57 -10.57 5.88
C VAL A 423 1.83 -9.96 7.25
N THR A 424 2.90 -9.18 7.37
CA THR A 424 3.14 -8.44 8.61
C THR A 424 2.14 -7.29 8.75
N ILE A 425 1.64 -7.04 9.96
CA ILE A 425 0.65 -5.98 10.23
C ILE A 425 1.10 -4.61 9.68
N HIS A 426 2.39 -4.28 9.79
CA HIS A 426 2.99 -3.08 9.18
C HIS A 426 2.77 -3.00 7.65
N LYS A 427 2.99 -4.11 6.92
CA LYS A 427 2.80 -4.15 5.46
C LYS A 427 1.32 -4.17 5.06
N ALA A 428 0.42 -4.46 6.00
CA ALA A 428 -1.01 -4.46 5.78
C ALA A 428 -1.67 -3.07 5.95
N GLN A 429 -0.94 -2.06 6.44
CA GLN A 429 -1.45 -0.67 6.52
C GLN A 429 -1.88 -0.18 5.12
N GLY A 430 -3.04 0.49 5.07
CA GLY A 430 -3.65 0.93 3.80
C GLY A 430 -4.23 -0.21 2.93
N SER A 431 -4.24 -1.45 3.40
CA SER A 431 -4.95 -2.58 2.74
C SER A 431 -6.19 -2.97 3.51
N GLN A 432 -7.18 -3.55 2.84
CA GLN A 432 -8.37 -4.11 3.46
C GLN A 432 -8.78 -5.39 2.73
N TRP A 433 -9.44 -6.29 3.46
CA TRP A 433 -10.01 -7.52 2.95
C TRP A 433 -11.39 -7.74 3.57
N ARG A 434 -12.26 -8.42 2.82
CA ARG A 434 -13.58 -8.82 3.29
C ARG A 434 -13.53 -9.54 4.64
N ASP A 435 -12.77 -10.63 4.69
CA ASP A 435 -12.52 -11.42 5.90
C ASP A 435 -11.03 -11.35 6.25
N VAL A 436 -10.67 -11.16 7.51
CA VAL A 436 -9.25 -11.12 7.94
C VAL A 436 -9.00 -12.04 9.11
N GLN A 437 -7.91 -12.81 9.02
CA GLN A 437 -7.42 -13.62 10.12
C GLN A 437 -6.31 -12.88 10.87
N VAL A 438 -6.50 -12.64 12.16
CA VAL A 438 -5.49 -12.00 13.02
C VAL A 438 -4.89 -13.03 13.95
N PHE A 439 -3.57 -13.19 13.89
CA PHE A 439 -2.85 -14.18 14.68
C PHE A 439 -2.56 -13.67 16.10
N SER A 440 -3.51 -13.89 17.02
CA SER A 440 -3.45 -13.46 18.43
C SER A 440 -2.13 -13.81 19.13
N PRO A 441 -1.53 -15.01 18.95
CA PRO A 441 -0.32 -15.35 19.69
C PRO A 441 0.88 -14.44 19.38
N ASP A 442 0.90 -13.81 18.21
CA ASP A 442 1.90 -12.80 17.84
C ASP A 442 1.64 -11.46 18.53
N ILE A 443 0.38 -11.05 18.66
CA ILE A 443 -0.01 -9.84 19.39
C ILE A 443 0.20 -10.02 20.89
N TYR A 444 -0.09 -11.21 21.42
CA TYR A 444 0.26 -11.58 22.80
C TYR A 444 1.77 -11.44 23.01
N ALA A 445 2.60 -11.96 22.11
CA ALA A 445 4.05 -11.77 22.21
C ALA A 445 4.43 -10.28 22.23
N ALA A 446 3.76 -9.43 21.45
CA ALA A 446 3.98 -7.98 21.48
C ALA A 446 3.59 -7.37 22.84
N SER A 447 2.46 -7.78 23.41
CA SER A 447 1.98 -7.27 24.71
C SER A 447 2.94 -7.60 25.85
N ARG A 448 3.62 -8.74 25.78
CA ARG A 448 4.66 -9.15 26.73
C ARG A 448 5.97 -8.37 26.61
N THR A 449 6.20 -7.63 25.53
CA THR A 449 7.42 -6.83 25.39
C THR A 449 7.39 -5.51 26.15
N GLY A 450 6.21 -5.02 26.53
CA GLY A 450 6.05 -3.73 27.20
C GLY A 450 6.44 -2.51 26.33
N ARG A 451 6.63 -2.68 25.01
CA ARG A 451 6.98 -1.57 24.11
C ARG A 451 5.84 -0.55 24.01
N MET A 452 6.21 0.73 24.06
CA MET A 452 5.32 1.89 23.95
C MET A 452 5.71 2.75 22.74
N GLU A 453 4.73 3.30 22.03
CA GLU A 453 4.88 4.21 20.89
C GLU A 453 3.94 5.41 21.08
N ALA A 454 4.51 6.60 21.24
CA ALA A 454 3.79 7.85 21.55
C ALA A 454 2.72 7.68 22.64
N GLY A 455 3.12 7.14 23.80
CA GLY A 455 2.23 6.98 24.96
C GLY A 455 1.24 5.82 24.88
N GLN A 456 1.18 5.07 23.77
CA GLN A 456 0.31 3.89 23.63
C GLN A 456 1.12 2.59 23.50
N ALA A 457 0.64 1.50 24.08
CA ALA A 457 1.31 0.21 23.95
C ALA A 457 1.30 -0.28 22.50
N LEU A 458 2.45 -0.74 22.00
CA LEU A 458 2.62 -1.21 20.62
C LEU A 458 1.60 -2.29 20.26
N TRP A 459 1.31 -3.22 21.16
CA TRP A 459 0.35 -4.30 20.91
C TRP A 459 -1.07 -3.76 20.64
N LYS A 460 -1.46 -2.63 21.23
CA LYS A 460 -2.76 -1.99 20.99
C LYS A 460 -2.82 -1.41 19.58
N ARG A 461 -1.77 -0.71 19.14
CA ARG A 461 -1.64 -0.21 17.75
C ARG A 461 -1.63 -1.37 16.75
N LEU A 462 -0.88 -2.44 17.03
CA LEU A 462 -0.85 -3.65 16.20
C LEU A 462 -2.23 -4.30 16.09
N ALA A 463 -2.93 -4.50 17.22
CA ALA A 463 -4.28 -5.05 17.23
C ALA A 463 -5.25 -4.14 16.47
N TYR A 464 -5.20 -2.84 16.69
CA TYR A 464 -6.04 -1.85 16.03
C TYR A 464 -5.86 -1.88 14.51
N VAL A 465 -4.61 -1.80 14.04
CA VAL A 465 -4.30 -1.88 12.61
C VAL A 465 -4.80 -3.20 12.05
N ALA A 466 -4.52 -4.33 12.72
CA ALA A 466 -4.88 -5.66 12.24
C ALA A 466 -6.39 -5.86 12.10
N ILE A 467 -7.18 -5.52 13.12
CA ILE A 467 -8.64 -5.77 13.09
C ILE A 467 -9.36 -4.82 12.14
N THR A 468 -8.87 -3.58 11.98
CA THR A 468 -9.47 -2.60 11.04
C THR A 468 -9.15 -2.90 9.58
N ARG A 469 -8.37 -3.95 9.28
CA ARG A 469 -8.21 -4.44 7.90
C ARG A 469 -9.41 -5.30 7.46
N ALA A 470 -10.23 -5.78 8.40
CA ALA A 470 -11.45 -6.52 8.11
C ALA A 470 -12.58 -5.57 7.73
N GLU A 471 -13.15 -5.74 6.54
CA GLU A 471 -14.33 -4.98 6.10
C GLU A 471 -15.63 -5.60 6.61
N GLU A 472 -15.76 -6.93 6.52
CA GLU A 472 -16.97 -7.67 6.91
C GLU A 472 -16.75 -8.56 8.12
N ARG A 473 -15.64 -9.32 8.18
CA ARG A 473 -15.45 -10.36 9.20
C ARG A 473 -14.03 -10.41 9.77
N LEU A 474 -13.95 -10.38 11.09
CA LEU A 474 -12.73 -10.58 11.87
C LEU A 474 -12.67 -12.02 12.38
N ILE A 475 -11.55 -12.70 12.13
CA ILE A 475 -11.26 -14.04 12.65
C ILE A 475 -10.03 -13.96 13.57
N TRP A 476 -10.26 -14.08 14.87
CA TRP A 476 -9.22 -14.04 15.90
C TRP A 476 -8.66 -15.45 16.16
N ILE A 477 -7.42 -15.69 15.74
CA ILE A 477 -6.76 -16.99 15.86
C ILE A 477 -6.06 -17.11 17.20
N THR A 478 -6.42 -18.08 18.05
CA THR A 478 -5.95 -18.13 19.45
C THR A 478 -4.75 -19.06 19.70
N ARG A 479 -4.39 -19.95 18.77
CA ARG A 479 -3.24 -20.86 18.95
C ARG A 479 -2.27 -20.81 17.78
N TYR A 480 -1.04 -21.25 18.05
CA TYR A 480 0.01 -21.43 17.03
C TYR A 480 -0.27 -22.64 16.13
N MET A 481 -1.37 -22.61 15.38
CA MET A 481 -1.85 -23.72 14.57
C MET A 481 -2.41 -23.26 13.23
N LEU A 482 -2.27 -24.13 12.23
CA LEU A 482 -2.87 -24.01 10.89
C LEU A 482 -3.79 -25.21 10.66
N SER A 483 -4.95 -24.99 10.06
CA SER A 483 -5.87 -26.04 9.61
C SER A 483 -5.31 -26.80 8.40
N LYS A 484 -5.80 -28.03 8.19
CA LYS A 484 -5.62 -28.69 6.90
C LYS A 484 -6.60 -28.06 5.89
N PRO A 485 -6.20 -27.93 4.62
CA PRO A 485 -7.10 -27.41 3.58
C PRO A 485 -8.28 -28.37 3.38
N GLN A 486 -9.46 -27.79 3.17
CA GLN A 486 -10.69 -28.52 2.87
C GLN A 486 -10.83 -28.77 1.36
N ALA A 487 -10.23 -27.92 0.54
CA ALA A 487 -10.22 -28.03 -0.91
C ALA A 487 -8.80 -27.99 -1.46
N ALA A 488 -8.62 -28.54 -2.67
CA ALA A 488 -7.38 -28.35 -3.41
C ALA A 488 -7.18 -26.86 -3.73
N LEU A 489 -5.94 -26.39 -3.68
CA LEU A 489 -5.63 -25.02 -4.07
C LEU A 489 -5.91 -24.86 -5.59
N GLY A 490 -6.67 -23.83 -5.96
CA GLY A 490 -7.13 -23.65 -7.32
C GLY A 490 -7.43 -22.19 -7.67
N THR A 491 -7.99 -21.99 -8.87
CA THR A 491 -8.30 -20.66 -9.43
C THR A 491 -9.75 -20.53 -9.90
N ASP A 492 -10.59 -21.51 -9.60
CA ASP A 492 -11.93 -21.63 -10.19
C ASP A 492 -12.89 -20.51 -9.74
N ASP A 493 -12.62 -19.93 -8.56
CA ASP A 493 -13.32 -18.78 -8.00
C ASP A 493 -12.91 -17.43 -8.65
N LEU A 494 -11.82 -17.41 -9.42
CA LEU A 494 -11.27 -16.20 -10.03
C LEU A 494 -11.92 -15.91 -11.39
N VAL A 495 -13.15 -15.39 -11.35
CA VAL A 495 -13.88 -14.99 -12.56
C VAL A 495 -13.23 -13.74 -13.18
N ALA A 496 -12.91 -13.79 -14.48
CA ALA A 496 -12.64 -12.58 -15.25
C ALA A 496 -13.96 -12.06 -15.84
N PRO A 497 -14.31 -10.77 -15.68
CA PRO A 497 -15.41 -10.20 -16.43
C PRO A 497 -15.10 -10.36 -17.93
N VAL A 498 -16.02 -10.98 -18.66
CA VAL A 498 -15.93 -11.11 -20.12
C VAL A 498 -16.01 -9.69 -20.68
N ALA A 499 -14.92 -9.20 -21.28
CA ALA A 499 -14.96 -7.93 -22.00
C ALA A 499 -16.06 -8.03 -23.08
N PRO A 500 -17.02 -7.09 -23.15
CA PRO A 500 -18.02 -7.11 -24.20
C PRO A 500 -17.28 -7.06 -25.54
N LEU A 501 -17.49 -8.07 -26.38
CA LEU A 501 -16.98 -8.10 -27.75
C LEU A 501 -17.72 -7.01 -28.52
N THR A 502 -17.14 -5.81 -28.61
CA THR A 502 -17.53 -4.83 -29.61
C THR A 502 -16.98 -5.29 -30.95
N LEU A 503 -17.85 -5.90 -31.76
CA LEU A 503 -17.60 -6.05 -33.19
C LEU A 503 -17.55 -4.64 -33.79
N GLU A 504 -16.35 -4.14 -34.04
CA GLU A 504 -16.18 -3.05 -35.01
C GLU A 504 -16.46 -3.67 -36.37
N THR A 505 -17.63 -3.34 -36.93
CA THR A 505 -17.91 -3.58 -38.34
C THR A 505 -16.93 -2.75 -39.15
N GLU A 506 -16.05 -3.40 -39.91
CA GLU A 506 -15.29 -2.75 -40.97
C GLU A 506 -16.30 -2.15 -41.96
N ASP A 507 -16.41 -0.82 -41.95
CA ASP A 507 -17.11 -0.10 -43.00
C ASP A 507 -16.36 -0.34 -44.31
N ALA A 508 -17.00 -1.08 -45.21
CA ALA A 508 -16.56 -1.21 -46.59
C ALA A 508 -16.83 0.11 -47.33
N GLN A 509 -15.78 0.89 -47.57
CA GLN A 509 -15.67 1.80 -48.72
C GLN A 509 -14.27 1.75 -49.32
#